data_AF-A0A2K8UA06-F1
#
_entry.id   AF-A0A2K8UA06-F1
#
_cell.length_a   1.000
_cell.length_b   1.000
_cell.length_c   1.000
_cell.angle_alpha   90.00
_cell.angle_beta   90.00
_cell.angle_gamma   90.00
#
_symmetry.space_group_name_H-M   'P 1'
#
loop_
_entity.id
_entity.type
_entity.pdbx_description
1 polymer ?
#
loop_
_entity_poly.entity_id
_entity_poly.type
_entity_poly.pdbx_seq_one_letter_code
_entity_poly.pdbx_strand_id
1 'polypeptide(L)'
;MPTLVLRNVPDELYGRLKQAAADHRCSIAQEAIVALQSGLGGARDRPRWPSVAESLAWLKAEVWTLPVLDRRSEDEILGYNADGHCD
;
A
#
# COMPACT_ATOMS: atom_id res chain seq x y z
N MET A 1 0.76 -1.40 -32.86
CA MET A 1 1.36 -1.19 -31.52
C MET A 1 1.55 0.30 -31.33
N PRO A 2 1.21 0.87 -30.16
CA PRO A 2 1.50 2.28 -29.88
C PRO A 2 3.02 2.49 -29.78
N THR A 3 3.52 3.57 -30.37
CA THR A 3 4.93 3.98 -30.30
C THR A 3 5.02 5.31 -29.56
N LEU A 4 5.83 5.36 -28.51
CA LEU A 4 6.10 6.57 -27.74
C LEU A 4 7.47 7.13 -28.15
N VAL A 5 7.53 8.42 -28.49
CA VAL A 5 8.79 9.13 -28.76
C VAL A 5 8.99 10.21 -27.70
N LEU A 6 10.05 10.07 -26.92
CA LEU A 6 10.46 11.09 -25.95
C LEU A 6 11.41 12.08 -26.65
N ARG A 7 11.06 13.36 -26.68
CA ARG A 7 11.89 14.43 -27.24
C ARG A 7 12.50 15.25 -26.10
N ASN A 8 13.68 15.82 -26.33
CA ASN A 8 14.39 16.70 -25.38
C ASN A 8 14.64 16.03 -24.03
N VAL A 9 15.00 14.74 -24.03
CA VAL A 9 15.38 14.02 -22.80
C VAL A 9 16.71 14.60 -22.32
N PRO A 10 16.81 15.08 -21.07
CA PRO A 10 18.08 15.58 -20.53
C PRO A 10 19.18 14.52 -20.60
N ASP A 11 20.40 14.92 -20.96
CA ASP A 11 21.52 13.99 -21.14
C ASP A 11 21.80 13.15 -19.88
N GLU A 12 21.66 13.77 -18.70
CA GLU A 12 21.81 13.07 -17.42
C GLU A 12 20.79 11.95 -17.25
N LEU A 13 19.52 12.21 -17.60
CA LEU A 13 18.44 11.23 -17.51
C LEU A 13 18.65 10.10 -18.50
N TYR A 14 19.07 10.42 -19.72
CA TYR A 14 19.43 9.42 -20.72
C TYR A 14 20.61 8.54 -20.26
N GLY A 15 21.63 9.15 -19.66
CA GLY A 15 22.78 8.45 -19.08
C GLY A 15 22.38 7.47 -17.98
N ARG A 16 21.54 7.91 -17.04
CA ARG A 16 21.00 7.05 -15.97
C ARG A 16 20.19 5.88 -16.52
N LEU A 17 19.36 6.11 -17.53
CA LEU A 17 18.56 5.07 -18.17
C LEU A 17 19.43 4.04 -18.90
N LYS A 18 20.50 4.50 -19.57
CA LYS A 18 21.47 3.63 -20.25
C LYS A 18 22.23 2.76 -19.25
N GLN A 19 22.63 3.32 -18.12
CA GLN A 19 23.30 2.57 -17.05
C GLN A 19 22.38 1.50 -16.46
N ALA A 20 21.14 1.87 -16.10
CA ALA A 20 20.15 0.93 -15.57
C ALA A 20 19.88 -0.22 -16.55
N ALA A 21 19.76 0.07 -17.85
CA ALA A 21 19.58 -0.97 -18.87
C ALA A 21 20.78 -1.93 -18.96
N ALA A 22 22.02 -1.42 -18.81
CA ALA A 22 23.22 -2.25 -18.77
C ALA A 22 23.25 -3.14 -17.51
N ASP A 23 22.91 -2.58 -16.36
CA ASP A 23 22.87 -3.30 -15.08
C ASP A 23 21.81 -4.41 -15.11
N HIS A 24 20.65 -4.14 -15.67
CA HIS A 24 19.54 -5.10 -15.84
C HIS A 24 19.70 -6.02 -17.07
N ARG A 25 20.78 -5.87 -17.84
CA ARG A 25 21.08 -6.63 -19.07
C ARG A 25 19.92 -6.63 -20.07
N CYS A 26 19.26 -5.49 -20.22
CA CYS A 26 18.10 -5.31 -21.09
C CYS A 26 18.34 -4.15 -22.08
N SER A 27 17.40 -3.94 -23.00
CA SER A 27 17.45 -2.79 -23.89
C SER A 27 16.97 -1.51 -23.19
N ILE A 28 17.48 -0.36 -23.60
CA ILE A 28 17.02 0.96 -23.10
C ILE A 28 15.50 1.13 -23.25
N ALA A 29 14.93 0.62 -24.35
CA ALA A 29 13.49 0.68 -24.58
C ALA A 29 12.71 -0.15 -23.54
N GLN A 30 13.21 -1.33 -23.19
CA GLN A 30 12.61 -2.18 -22.16
C GLN A 30 12.74 -1.54 -20.78
N GLU A 31 13.90 -0.98 -20.45
CA GLU A 31 14.09 -0.25 -19.20
C GLU A 31 13.19 0.99 -19.12
N ALA A 32 13.00 1.72 -20.23
CA ALA A 32 12.07 2.85 -20.30
C ALA A 32 10.63 2.41 -20.01
N ILE A 33 10.21 1.26 -20.55
CA ILE A 33 8.88 0.70 -20.28
C ILE A 33 8.73 0.35 -18.81
N VAL A 34 9.72 -0.31 -18.20
CA VAL A 34 9.71 -0.68 -16.77
C VAL A 34 9.64 0.59 -15.90
N ALA A 35 10.49 1.58 -16.16
CA ALA A 35 10.50 2.84 -15.43
C ALA A 35 9.16 3.59 -15.55
N LEU A 36 8.56 3.60 -16.74
CA LEU A 36 7.21 4.17 -16.96
C LEU A 36 6.13 3.38 -16.23
N GLN A 37 6.20 2.04 -16.25
CA GLN A 37 5.28 1.18 -15.52
C GLN A 37 5.37 1.40 -14.01
N SER A 38 6.56 1.52 -13.45
CA SER A 38 6.76 1.81 -12.02
C SER A 38 6.25 3.21 -11.65
N GLY A 39 6.54 4.23 -12.47
CA GLY A 39 6.07 5.60 -12.25
C GLY A 39 4.55 5.75 -12.34
N LEU A 40 3.91 5.04 -13.28
CA LEU A 40 2.46 5.04 -13.46
C LEU A 40 1.74 4.10 -12.47
N GLY A 41 2.39 2.99 -12.08
CA GLY A 41 1.86 2.01 -11.12
C GLY A 41 1.69 2.61 -9.72
N GLY A 42 2.55 3.54 -9.33
CA GLY A 42 2.45 4.26 -8.05
C GLY A 42 1.17 5.10 -7.88
N ALA A 43 0.43 5.41 -8.94
CA ALA A 43 -0.87 6.08 -8.85
C ALA A 43 -2.05 5.10 -8.77
N ARG A 44 -1.87 3.87 -9.26
CA ARG A 44 -2.94 2.87 -9.37
C ARG A 44 -2.96 1.87 -8.21
N ASP A 45 -1.80 1.69 -7.57
CA ASP A 45 -1.57 0.67 -6.53
C ASP A 45 -1.11 1.26 -5.18
N ARG A 46 -1.26 2.58 -4.97
CA ARG A 46 -1.21 3.08 -3.59
C ARG A 46 -2.35 2.40 -2.84
N PRO A 47 -2.07 1.67 -1.74
CA PRO A 47 -3.14 1.17 -0.90
C PRO A 47 -3.97 2.38 -0.48
N ARG A 48 -5.17 2.49 -1.02
CA ARG A 48 -6.14 3.48 -0.59
C ARG A 48 -6.52 3.06 0.82
N TRP A 49 -6.37 3.98 1.76
CA TRP A 49 -6.96 3.79 3.08
C TRP A 49 -8.46 3.57 2.89
N PRO A 50 -9.02 2.44 3.36
CA PRO A 50 -10.45 2.22 3.28
C PRO A 50 -11.17 3.38 3.98
N SER A 51 -12.28 3.82 3.41
CA SER A 51 -13.15 4.77 4.09
C SER A 51 -13.68 4.17 5.39
N VAL A 52 -14.12 5.02 6.31
CA VAL A 52 -14.74 4.60 7.58
C VAL A 52 -15.89 3.61 7.33
N ALA A 53 -16.68 3.82 6.27
CA ALA A 53 -17.77 2.92 5.91
C ALA A 53 -17.28 1.54 5.44
N GLU A 54 -16.24 1.49 4.61
CA GLU A 54 -15.61 0.24 4.14
C GLU A 54 -14.99 -0.52 5.32
N SER A 55 -14.27 0.17 6.21
CA SER A 55 -13.71 -0.42 7.43
C SER A 55 -14.78 -0.97 8.37
N LEU A 56 -15.87 -0.22 8.61
CA LEU A 56 -16.96 -0.65 9.47
C LEU A 56 -17.68 -1.88 8.90
N ALA A 57 -17.90 -1.93 7.59
CA ALA A 57 -18.52 -3.08 6.93
C ALA A 57 -17.65 -4.34 7.10
N TRP A 58 -16.34 -4.21 6.91
CA TRP A 58 -15.39 -5.31 7.10
C TRP A 58 -15.36 -5.80 8.55
N LEU A 59 -15.27 -4.89 9.54
CA LEU A 59 -15.29 -5.26 10.97
C LEU A 59 -16.54 -6.06 11.33
N LYS A 60 -17.71 -5.64 10.83
CA LYS A 60 -18.97 -6.35 11.07
C LYS A 60 -19.00 -7.75 10.48
N ALA A 61 -18.43 -7.95 9.29
CA ALA A 61 -18.46 -9.24 8.61
C ALA A 61 -17.43 -10.23 9.20
N GLU A 62 -16.21 -9.74 9.49
CA GLU A 62 -15.08 -10.61 9.81
C GLU A 62 -14.75 -10.68 11.29
N VAL A 63 -14.89 -9.56 12.03
CA VAL A 63 -14.45 -9.49 13.43
C VAL A 63 -15.60 -9.75 14.39
N TRP A 64 -16.78 -9.21 14.13
CA TRP A 64 -17.95 -9.35 15.01
C TRP A 64 -18.58 -10.74 14.95
N THR A 65 -18.22 -11.54 13.94
CA THR A 65 -18.67 -12.92 13.78
C THR A 65 -17.77 -13.93 14.51
N LEU A 66 -16.65 -13.48 15.07
CA LEU A 66 -15.71 -14.32 15.81
C LEU A 66 -16.30 -14.77 17.16
N PRO A 67 -15.90 -15.95 17.66
CA PRO A 67 -16.34 -16.42 18.96
C PRO A 67 -15.79 -15.53 20.08
N VAL A 68 -16.65 -15.22 21.05
CA VAL A 68 -16.26 -14.50 22.27
C VAL A 68 -15.45 -15.44 23.17
N LEU A 69 -14.17 -15.12 23.37
CA LEU A 69 -13.24 -15.92 24.19
C LEU A 69 -13.23 -15.50 25.67
N ASP A 70 -13.46 -14.22 25.94
CA ASP A 70 -13.51 -13.66 27.29
C ASP A 70 -14.87 -13.01 27.52
N ARG A 71 -15.53 -13.38 28.62
CA ARG A 71 -16.87 -12.91 28.99
C ARG A 71 -16.87 -12.01 30.21
N ARG A 72 -15.68 -11.66 30.73
CA ARG A 72 -15.54 -10.64 31.76
C ARG A 72 -16.16 -9.32 31.26
N SER A 73 -16.68 -8.55 32.19
CA SER A 73 -17.15 -7.20 31.88
C SER A 73 -16.00 -6.31 31.43
N GLU A 74 -16.31 -5.16 30.81
CA GLU A 74 -15.30 -4.17 30.45
C GLU A 74 -14.46 -3.73 31.66
N ASP A 75 -15.10 -3.54 32.83
CA ASP A 75 -14.44 -3.18 34.07
C ASP A 75 -13.51 -4.30 34.58
N GLU A 76 -13.97 -5.55 34.56
CA GLU A 76 -13.16 -6.71 34.98
C GLU A 76 -11.97 -6.98 34.04
N ILE A 77 -12.10 -6.62 32.77
CA ILE A 77 -11.00 -6.69 31.80
C ILE A 77 -9.98 -5.59 32.08
N LEU A 78 -10.45 -4.38 32.41
CA LEU A 78 -9.60 -3.22 32.68
C LEU A 78 -9.06 -3.18 34.12
N GLY A 79 -9.56 -4.04 35.02
CA GLY A 79 -9.17 -4.07 36.43
C GLY A 79 -9.87 -3.03 37.29
N TYR A 80 -10.98 -2.46 36.82
CA TYR A 80 -11.80 -1.55 37.61
C TYR A 80 -12.65 -2.34 38.61
N ASN A 81 -12.60 -1.93 39.87
CA ASN A 81 -13.53 -2.37 40.89
C ASN A 81 -14.89 -1.67 40.77
N ALA A 82 -15.86 -2.06 41.59
CA ALA A 82 -17.23 -1.52 41.55
C ALA A 82 -17.31 0.00 41.79
N ASP A 83 -16.25 0.61 42.34
CA ASP A 83 -16.14 2.04 42.60
C ASP A 83 -15.41 2.79 41.47
N GLY A 84 -14.96 2.08 40.42
CA GLY A 84 -14.25 2.64 39.26
C GLY A 84 -12.77 2.91 39.51
N HIS A 85 -12.18 2.33 40.56
CA HIS A 85 -10.74 2.39 40.83
C HIS A 85 -10.02 1.20 40.20
N CYS A 86 -8.83 1.44 39.65
CA CYS A 86 -7.98 0.40 39.08
C CYS A 86 -7.16 -0.23 40.23
N ASP A 87 -7.40 -1.51 40.52
CA ASP A 87 -6.70 -2.28 41.56
C ASP A 87 -5.49 -3.06 41.00
#